data_AF-A0A1Q9DTL4-F1
#
_entry.id   AF-A0A1Q9DTL4-F1
#
_cell.length_a   1.000
_cell.length_b   1.000
_cell.length_c   1.000
_cell.angle_alpha   90.00
_cell.angle_beta   90.00
_cell.angle_gamma   90.00
#
_symmetry.space_group_name_H-M   'P 1'
#
loop_
_entity.id
_entity.type
_entity.pdbx_description
1 polymer ?
#
loop_
_entity_poly.entity_id
_entity_poly.type
_entity_poly.pdbx_seq_one_letter_code
_entity_poly.pdbx_strand_id
1 'polypeptide(L)'
;MCVVKPQVAKQSSQKEHTLSDADRKKAAQAFDQERKRLKSRRHREQKEVWSPAVLKKMAMAMLQERCRSHGLVCSGKSKKELVDALLRYFSAGFTSKEWSKLSVDDLKVHLASRKLSAAGRKQDLVFRLSEAPLPVVEFGLSSTKEMKQWLRDFGLPAGGKASALDVADRYMTVKGRVFEEESSIRKLGQEALRDLVPEEAQVCVCHLEQAGK
;
A
#
# COMPACT_ATOMS: atom_id res chain seq x y z
N MET A 1 41.68 55.73 19.39
CA MET A 1 40.80 54.53 19.45
C MET A 1 39.48 54.89 18.80
N CYS A 2 39.21 54.39 17.60
CA CYS A 2 37.99 54.70 16.84
C CYS A 2 36.92 53.66 17.15
N VAL A 3 35.80 54.09 17.73
CA VAL A 3 34.65 53.25 18.06
C VAL A 3 33.77 53.12 16.81
N VAL A 4 33.74 51.93 16.21
CA VAL A 4 32.89 51.59 15.06
C VAL A 4 31.50 51.21 15.58
N LYS A 5 30.47 51.96 15.16
CA LYS A 5 29.05 51.66 15.44
C LYS A 5 28.52 50.59 14.47
N PRO A 6 27.71 49.61 14.94
CA PRO A 6 27.12 48.60 14.06
C PRO A 6 25.89 49.14 13.31
N GLN A 7 25.85 48.92 12.00
CA GLN A 7 24.68 49.16 11.15
C GLN A 7 23.69 48.00 11.27
N VAL A 8 22.47 48.32 11.73
CA VAL A 8 21.33 47.39 11.78
C VAL A 8 20.74 47.25 10.37
N ALA A 9 20.82 46.04 9.81
CA ALA A 9 20.23 45.69 8.52
C ALA A 9 18.69 45.69 8.60
N LYS A 10 18.06 46.45 7.70
CA LYS A 10 16.59 46.51 7.54
C LYS A 10 16.08 45.18 6.98
N GLN A 11 15.28 44.48 7.78
CA GLN A 11 14.52 43.30 7.35
C GLN A 11 13.47 43.71 6.31
N SER A 12 13.51 43.09 5.13
CA SER A 12 12.51 43.25 4.08
C SER A 12 11.20 42.59 4.52
N SER A 13 10.16 43.40 4.68
CA SER A 13 8.80 42.95 4.99
C SER A 13 8.26 42.12 3.82
N GLN A 14 8.21 40.80 4.00
CA GLN A 14 7.51 39.90 3.08
C GLN A 14 6.00 40.10 3.29
N LYS A 15 5.30 40.56 2.26
CA LYS A 15 3.84 40.62 2.24
C LYS A 15 3.29 39.20 2.24
N GLU A 16 2.73 38.77 3.38
CA GLU A 16 1.95 37.55 3.47
C GLU A 16 0.67 37.71 2.64
N HIS A 17 0.62 37.00 1.51
CA HIS A 17 -0.57 36.91 0.68
C HIS A 17 -1.55 35.96 1.38
N THR A 18 -2.49 36.51 2.14
CA THR A 18 -3.54 35.73 2.78
C THR A 18 -4.53 35.24 1.72
N LEU A 19 -4.53 33.93 1.47
CA LEU A 19 -5.53 33.26 0.64
C LEU A 19 -6.94 33.57 1.17
N SER A 20 -7.82 34.02 0.28
CA SER A 20 -9.22 34.30 0.56
C SER A 20 -9.94 33.05 1.07
N ASP A 21 -10.93 33.22 1.96
CA ASP A 21 -11.73 32.12 2.50
C ASP A 21 -12.47 31.34 1.39
N ALA A 22 -12.80 32.02 0.28
CA ALA A 22 -13.38 31.37 -0.90
C ALA A 22 -12.40 30.38 -1.54
N ASP A 23 -11.12 30.73 -1.64
CA ASP A 23 -10.08 29.89 -2.21
C ASP A 23 -9.77 28.69 -1.30
N ARG A 24 -9.75 28.92 0.02
CA ARG A 24 -9.60 27.84 1.02
C ARG A 24 -10.74 26.83 0.92
N LYS A 25 -11.98 27.29 0.79
CA LYS A 25 -13.16 26.42 0.65
C LYS A 25 -13.14 25.62 -0.66
N LYS A 26 -12.72 26.26 -1.76
CA LYS A 26 -12.58 25.59 -3.07
C LYS A 26 -11.49 24.53 -3.05
N ALA A 27 -10.35 24.80 -2.41
CA ALA A 27 -9.27 23.83 -2.23
C ALA A 27 -9.72 22.62 -1.39
N ALA A 28 -10.44 22.85 -0.29
CA ALA A 28 -10.97 21.77 0.55
C ALA A 28 -11.98 20.88 -0.20
N GLN A 29 -12.87 21.48 -1.01
CA GLN A 29 -13.82 20.73 -1.83
C GLN A 29 -13.13 19.89 -2.92
N ALA A 30 -12.12 20.44 -3.59
CA ALA A 30 -11.33 19.71 -4.58
C ALA A 30 -10.60 18.51 -3.94
N PHE A 31 -10.05 18.70 -2.74
CA PHE A 31 -9.39 17.63 -2.00
C PHE A 31 -10.34 16.52 -1.57
N ASP A 32 -11.55 16.84 -1.07
CA ASP A 32 -12.53 15.81 -0.70
C ASP A 32 -13.11 15.08 -1.92
N GLN A 33 -13.29 15.77 -3.06
CA GLN A 33 -13.63 15.11 -4.32
C GLN A 33 -12.54 14.13 -4.75
N GLU A 34 -11.26 14.53 -4.72
CA GLU A 34 -10.16 13.64 -5.09
C GLU A 34 -10.03 12.49 -4.09
N ARG A 35 -10.26 12.73 -2.80
CA ARG A 35 -10.32 11.68 -1.78
C ARG A 35 -11.44 10.67 -2.08
N LYS A 36 -12.63 11.12 -2.48
CA LYS A 36 -13.76 10.24 -2.86
C LYS A 36 -13.44 9.46 -4.13
N ARG A 37 -12.79 10.08 -5.12
CA ARG A 37 -12.32 9.39 -6.34
C ARG A 37 -11.27 8.33 -6.01
N LEU A 38 -10.27 8.67 -5.21
CA LEU A 38 -9.22 7.75 -4.78
C LEU A 38 -9.76 6.62 -3.91
N LYS A 39 -10.69 6.88 -2.98
CA LYS A 39 -11.38 5.83 -2.23
C LYS A 39 -12.16 4.91 -3.14
N SER A 40 -12.90 5.45 -4.11
CA SER A 40 -13.65 4.63 -5.07
C SER A 40 -12.71 3.81 -5.96
N ARG A 41 -11.59 4.39 -6.40
CA ARG A 41 -10.56 3.70 -7.18
C ARG A 41 -9.88 2.60 -6.37
N ARG A 42 -9.49 2.88 -5.13
CA ARG A 42 -8.90 1.90 -4.21
C ARG A 42 -9.87 0.80 -3.84
N HIS A 43 -11.15 1.13 -3.64
CA HIS A 43 -12.20 0.15 -3.41
C HIS A 43 -12.46 -0.67 -4.68
N ARG A 44 -12.24 -0.13 -5.88
CA ARG A 44 -12.30 -0.85 -7.17
C ARG A 44 -11.07 -1.71 -7.42
N GLU A 45 -9.87 -1.28 -7.02
CA GLU A 45 -8.62 -2.03 -7.09
C GLU A 45 -8.53 -3.12 -5.99
N GLN A 46 -9.16 -2.89 -4.83
CA GLN A 46 -9.35 -3.91 -3.78
C GLN A 46 -10.57 -4.82 -4.04
N LYS A 47 -11.63 -4.31 -4.71
CA LYS A 47 -12.77 -5.13 -5.21
C LYS A 47 -12.49 -5.79 -6.55
N GLU A 48 -11.43 -5.45 -7.27
CA GLU A 48 -10.73 -6.41 -8.10
C GLU A 48 -10.14 -7.42 -7.12
N VAL A 49 -11.05 -8.24 -6.58
CA VAL A 49 -10.77 -9.39 -5.77
C VAL A 49 -9.70 -10.11 -6.57
N TRP A 50 -8.51 -10.24 -5.97
CA TRP A 50 -7.42 -11.05 -6.48
C TRP A 50 -7.86 -12.51 -6.39
N SER A 51 -8.94 -12.82 -7.10
CA SER A 51 -9.58 -14.10 -7.09
C SER A 51 -8.70 -15.01 -7.93
N PRO A 52 -8.54 -16.25 -7.49
CA PRO A 52 -7.91 -17.29 -8.27
C PRO A 52 -8.42 -17.33 -9.73
N ALA A 53 -9.72 -17.10 -9.94
CA ALA A 53 -10.32 -17.08 -11.27
C ALA A 53 -9.78 -15.96 -12.17
N VAL A 54 -9.63 -14.74 -11.65
CA VAL A 54 -9.11 -13.59 -12.40
C VAL A 54 -7.63 -13.82 -12.75
N LEU A 55 -6.83 -14.25 -11.77
CA LEU A 55 -5.41 -14.50 -11.97
C LEU A 55 -5.14 -15.61 -13.00
N LYS A 56 -5.95 -16.67 -13.01
CA LYS A 56 -5.84 -17.74 -14.02
C LYS A 56 -6.11 -17.26 -15.45
N LYS A 57 -7.00 -16.28 -15.62
CA LYS A 57 -7.35 -15.71 -16.93
C LYS A 57 -6.32 -14.68 -17.44
N MET A 58 -5.51 -14.10 -16.56
CA MET A 58 -4.49 -13.12 -16.97
C MET A 58 -3.42 -13.74 -17.89
N ALA A 59 -2.91 -12.90 -18.81
CA ALA A 59 -1.77 -13.25 -19.64
C ALA A 59 -0.49 -13.42 -18.79
N MET A 60 0.43 -14.28 -19.24
CA MET A 60 1.67 -14.55 -18.51
C MET A 60 2.50 -13.28 -18.28
N ALA A 61 2.60 -12.40 -19.29
CA ALA A 61 3.31 -11.13 -19.18
C ALA A 61 2.74 -10.22 -18.08
N MET A 62 1.40 -10.17 -17.94
CA MET A 62 0.74 -9.39 -16.89
C MET A 62 0.98 -9.97 -15.49
N LEU A 63 1.03 -11.29 -15.37
CA LEU A 63 1.36 -11.98 -14.12
C LEU A 63 2.80 -11.71 -13.70
N GLN A 64 3.75 -11.79 -14.65
CA GLN A 64 5.16 -11.46 -14.41
C GLN A 64 5.32 -10.00 -14.00
N GLU A 65 4.63 -9.08 -14.67
CA GLU A 65 4.67 -7.66 -14.32
C GLU A 65 4.19 -7.42 -12.90
N ARG A 66 3.01 -7.97 -12.54
CA ARG A 66 2.48 -7.85 -11.17
C ARG A 66 3.43 -8.45 -10.14
N CYS A 67 3.97 -9.64 -10.38
CA CYS A 67 4.95 -10.24 -9.49
C CYS A 67 6.19 -9.33 -9.31
N ARG A 68 6.71 -8.73 -10.39
CA ARG A 68 7.84 -7.77 -10.33
C ARG A 68 7.49 -6.52 -9.54
N SER A 69 6.30 -5.95 -9.74
CA SER A 69 5.84 -4.77 -8.98
C SER A 69 5.78 -5.03 -7.47
N HIS A 70 5.57 -6.28 -7.06
CA HIS A 70 5.55 -6.70 -5.65
C HIS A 70 6.88 -7.28 -5.15
N GLY A 71 7.94 -7.26 -5.96
CA GLY A 71 9.25 -7.80 -5.61
C GLY A 71 9.29 -9.33 -5.50
N LEU A 72 8.35 -10.02 -6.15
CA LEU A 72 8.30 -11.47 -6.20
C LEU A 72 9.23 -12.00 -7.29
N VAL A 73 9.94 -13.10 -7.02
CA VAL A 73 10.75 -13.77 -8.05
C VAL A 73 9.83 -14.26 -9.18
N CYS A 74 10.11 -13.84 -10.42
CA CYS A 74 9.35 -14.22 -11.62
C CYS A 74 10.12 -15.15 -12.57
N SER A 75 11.44 -15.17 -12.49
CA SER A 75 12.32 -15.88 -13.43
C SER A 75 12.11 -17.40 -13.35
N GLY A 76 11.91 -18.04 -14.50
CA GLY A 76 11.78 -19.50 -14.63
C GLY A 76 10.48 -20.10 -14.07
N LYS A 77 9.56 -19.28 -13.54
CA LYS A 77 8.30 -19.75 -12.97
C LYS A 77 7.23 -19.96 -14.04
N SER A 78 6.52 -21.08 -13.92
CA SER A 78 5.33 -21.37 -14.70
C SER A 78 4.20 -20.40 -14.37
N LYS A 79 3.22 -20.28 -15.27
CA LYS A 79 2.02 -19.46 -15.05
C LYS A 79 1.34 -19.79 -13.72
N LYS A 80 1.25 -21.08 -13.38
CA LYS A 80 0.65 -21.56 -12.13
C LYS A 80 1.42 -21.05 -10.91
N GLU A 81 2.74 -21.13 -10.93
CA GLU A 81 3.58 -20.68 -9.81
C GLU A 81 3.53 -19.16 -9.61
N LEU A 82 3.42 -18.38 -10.70
CA LEU A 82 3.21 -16.93 -10.60
C LEU A 82 1.86 -16.60 -9.94
N VAL A 83 0.80 -17.31 -10.34
CA VAL A 83 -0.52 -17.16 -9.71
C VAL A 83 -0.45 -17.54 -8.23
N ASP A 84 0.16 -18.67 -7.89
CA ASP A 84 0.30 -19.12 -6.49
C ASP A 84 1.11 -18.12 -5.65
N ALA A 85 2.18 -17.54 -6.20
CA ALA A 85 2.98 -16.53 -5.53
C ALA A 85 2.17 -15.25 -5.24
N LEU A 86 1.41 -14.76 -6.22
CA LEU A 86 0.53 -13.60 -6.04
C LEU A 86 -0.56 -13.90 -5.01
N LEU A 87 -1.22 -15.05 -5.10
CA LEU A 87 -2.23 -15.45 -4.14
C LEU A 87 -1.68 -15.49 -2.72
N ARG A 88 -0.48 -16.05 -2.51
CA ARG A 88 0.19 -16.04 -1.20
C ARG A 88 0.49 -14.63 -0.71
N TYR A 89 1.03 -13.77 -1.57
CA TYR A 89 1.36 -12.39 -1.22
C TYR A 89 0.14 -11.57 -0.78
N PHE A 90 -0.92 -11.55 -1.59
CA PHE A 90 -2.12 -10.77 -1.27
C PHE A 90 -2.90 -11.33 -0.07
N SER A 91 -2.86 -12.64 0.11
CA SER A 91 -3.58 -13.28 1.22
C SER A 91 -2.81 -13.36 2.53
N ALA A 92 -1.59 -12.83 2.59
CA ALA A 92 -0.83 -12.77 3.83
C ALA A 92 -1.50 -11.86 4.88
N GLY A 93 -2.25 -10.84 4.45
CA GLY A 93 -2.96 -9.92 5.35
C GLY A 93 -4.43 -10.25 5.61
N PHE A 94 -4.93 -11.38 5.13
CA PHE A 94 -6.38 -11.65 5.16
C PHE A 94 -6.86 -12.05 6.56
N THR A 95 -7.88 -11.36 7.04
CA THR A 95 -8.65 -11.68 8.24
C THR A 95 -9.68 -12.78 7.98
N SER A 96 -10.17 -13.44 9.04
CA SER A 96 -11.26 -14.44 8.95
C SER A 96 -12.52 -13.91 8.24
N LYS A 97 -12.83 -12.61 8.42
CA LYS A 97 -13.95 -11.94 7.74
C LYS A 97 -13.73 -11.83 6.23
N GLU A 98 -12.50 -11.62 5.77
CA GLU A 98 -12.18 -11.52 4.35
C GLU A 98 -12.20 -12.89 3.68
N TRP A 99 -11.67 -13.92 4.35
CA TRP A 99 -11.78 -15.30 3.90
C TRP A 99 -13.24 -15.75 3.71
N SER A 100 -14.12 -15.37 4.63
CA SER A 100 -15.54 -15.72 4.56
C SER A 100 -16.27 -15.15 3.33
N LYS A 101 -15.77 -14.06 2.74
CA LYS A 101 -16.33 -13.43 1.53
C LYS A 101 -16.02 -14.21 0.25
N LEU A 102 -14.99 -15.06 0.26
CA LEU A 102 -14.60 -15.85 -0.91
C LEU A 102 -15.52 -17.04 -1.14
N SER A 103 -15.56 -17.50 -2.39
CA SER A 103 -16.26 -18.74 -2.77
C SER A 103 -15.52 -19.96 -2.23
N VAL A 104 -16.20 -21.10 -2.09
CA VAL A 104 -15.57 -22.35 -1.65
C VAL A 104 -14.45 -22.76 -2.60
N ASP A 105 -14.64 -22.57 -3.91
CA ASP A 105 -13.63 -22.90 -4.91
C ASP A 105 -12.39 -22.01 -4.79
N ASP A 106 -12.57 -20.70 -4.55
CA ASP A 106 -11.43 -19.80 -4.32
C ASP A 106 -10.66 -20.19 -3.06
N LEU A 107 -11.37 -20.50 -1.97
CA LEU A 107 -10.76 -20.97 -0.71
C LEU A 107 -9.93 -22.23 -0.93
N LYS A 108 -10.45 -23.20 -1.70
CA LYS A 108 -9.70 -24.41 -2.05
C LYS A 108 -8.45 -24.11 -2.87
N VAL A 109 -8.49 -23.12 -3.76
CA VAL A 109 -7.29 -22.71 -4.51
C VAL A 109 -6.25 -22.04 -3.59
N HIS A 110 -6.67 -21.19 -2.65
CA HIS A 110 -5.76 -20.62 -1.64
C HIS A 110 -5.14 -21.69 -0.73
N LEU A 111 -5.91 -22.73 -0.36
CA LEU A 111 -5.38 -23.86 0.40
C LEU A 111 -4.39 -24.68 -0.44
N ALA A 112 -4.72 -24.98 -1.69
CA ALA A 112 -3.84 -25.70 -2.60
C ALA A 112 -2.53 -24.94 -2.87
N SER A 113 -2.59 -23.62 -3.05
CA SER A 113 -1.39 -22.79 -3.24
C SER A 113 -0.51 -22.80 -1.98
N ARG A 114 -1.08 -23.02 -0.79
CA ARG A 114 -0.36 -23.18 0.48
C ARG A 114 -0.01 -24.64 0.83
N LYS A 115 -0.32 -25.61 -0.05
CA LYS A 115 -0.16 -27.07 0.19
C LYS A 115 -0.93 -27.55 1.44
N LEU A 116 -2.07 -26.94 1.74
CA LEU A 116 -2.96 -27.32 2.84
C LEU A 116 -4.13 -28.18 2.34
N SER A 117 -4.70 -28.97 3.23
CA SER A 117 -5.89 -29.79 2.91
C SER A 117 -7.06 -28.91 2.48
N ALA A 118 -7.73 -29.31 1.40
CA ALA A 118 -8.90 -28.64 0.82
C ALA A 118 -10.24 -29.35 1.16
N ALA A 119 -10.21 -30.32 2.08
CA ALA A 119 -11.38 -31.06 2.52
C ALA A 119 -12.14 -30.33 3.65
N GLY A 120 -13.46 -30.52 3.69
CA GLY A 120 -14.34 -29.99 4.73
C GLY A 120 -15.39 -29.01 4.23
N ARG A 121 -16.18 -28.48 5.17
CA ARG A 121 -17.18 -27.43 4.92
C ARG A 121 -16.48 -26.07 4.79
N LYS A 122 -17.19 -25.07 4.26
CA LYS A 122 -16.65 -23.71 4.06
C LYS A 122 -16.00 -23.13 5.33
N GLN A 123 -16.63 -23.30 6.48
CA GLN A 123 -16.10 -22.82 7.76
C GLN A 123 -14.76 -23.46 8.12
N ASP A 124 -14.61 -24.77 7.88
CA ASP A 124 -13.35 -25.49 8.11
C ASP A 124 -12.22 -24.95 7.22
N LEU A 125 -12.54 -24.61 5.96
CA LEU A 125 -11.58 -24.03 5.03
C LEU A 125 -11.13 -22.64 5.47
N VAL A 126 -12.08 -21.80 5.91
CA VAL A 126 -11.80 -20.44 6.42
C VAL A 126 -10.93 -20.52 7.67
N PHE A 127 -11.31 -21.35 8.65
CA PHE A 127 -10.55 -21.54 9.88
C PHE A 127 -9.12 -22.01 9.59
N ARG A 128 -8.96 -22.97 8.69
CA ARG A 128 -7.64 -23.47 8.28
C ARG A 128 -6.79 -22.40 7.62
N LEU A 129 -7.37 -21.49 6.83
CA LEU A 129 -6.65 -20.39 6.21
C LEU A 129 -6.31 -19.26 7.18
N SER A 130 -7.14 -19.03 8.21
CA SER A 130 -6.89 -18.02 9.24
C SER A 130 -5.84 -18.46 10.25
N GLU A 131 -5.81 -19.73 10.62
CA GLU A 131 -4.82 -20.30 11.55
C GLU A 131 -3.52 -20.71 10.86
N ALA A 132 -3.52 -20.82 9.53
CA ALA A 132 -2.31 -21.18 8.80
C ALA A 132 -1.22 -20.12 9.00
N PRO A 133 0.04 -20.55 9.19
CA PRO A 133 1.16 -19.62 9.24
C PRO A 133 1.22 -18.79 7.96
N LEU A 134 1.69 -17.55 8.11
CA LEU A 134 1.85 -16.64 6.98
C LEU A 134 2.69 -17.31 5.90
N PRO A 135 2.23 -17.31 4.64
CA PRO A 135 2.97 -17.99 3.59
C PRO A 135 4.33 -17.30 3.42
N VAL A 136 5.40 -18.08 3.45
CA VAL A 136 6.73 -17.58 3.10
C VAL A 136 6.70 -17.25 1.61
N VAL A 137 6.82 -15.97 1.31
CA VAL A 137 6.90 -15.47 -0.04
C VAL A 137 8.37 -15.22 -0.33
N GLU A 138 8.91 -15.93 -1.33
CA GLU A 138 10.27 -15.68 -1.81
C GLU A 138 10.29 -14.32 -2.51
N PHE A 139 10.72 -13.32 -1.77
CA PHE A 139 11.09 -12.05 -2.33
C PHE A 139 12.38 -12.26 -3.09
N GLY A 140 12.34 -12.00 -4.39
CA GLY A 140 13.57 -11.90 -5.14
C GLY A 140 14.26 -10.68 -4.60
N LEU A 141 15.50 -10.84 -4.14
CA LEU A 141 16.43 -9.74 -4.31
C LEU A 141 16.37 -9.44 -5.81
N SER A 142 15.69 -8.34 -6.17
CA SER A 142 15.66 -7.85 -7.55
C SER A 142 17.10 -7.95 -8.06
N SER A 143 17.33 -8.37 -9.30
CA SER A 143 18.71 -8.49 -9.76
C SER A 143 19.47 -7.19 -9.46
N THR A 144 20.77 -7.24 -9.20
CA THR A 144 21.56 -6.01 -8.96
C THR A 144 21.35 -4.99 -10.08
N LYS A 145 21.06 -5.44 -11.29
CA LYS A 145 20.65 -4.61 -12.42
C LYS A 145 19.32 -3.90 -12.18
N GLU A 146 18.28 -4.61 -11.74
CA GLU A 146 16.97 -4.05 -11.39
C GLU A 146 17.05 -3.11 -10.19
N MET A 147 17.76 -3.48 -9.13
CA MET A 147 17.98 -2.59 -7.98
C MET A 147 18.69 -1.30 -8.42
N LYS A 148 19.72 -1.42 -9.29
CA LYS A 148 20.41 -0.24 -9.84
C LYS A 148 19.50 0.59 -10.73
N GLN A 149 18.61 -0.02 -11.50
CA GLN A 149 17.65 0.72 -12.33
C GLN A 149 16.66 1.47 -11.46
N TRP A 150 16.08 0.81 -10.45
CA TRP A 150 15.15 1.43 -9.51
C TRP A 150 15.81 2.61 -8.79
N LEU A 151 17.05 2.45 -8.32
CA LEU A 151 17.79 3.57 -7.71
C LEU A 151 17.96 4.74 -8.69
N ARG A 152 18.28 4.49 -9.97
CA ARG A 152 18.37 5.55 -11.00
C ARG A 152 17.04 6.25 -11.25
N ASP A 153 15.93 5.51 -11.27
CA ASP A 153 14.60 6.08 -11.50
C ASP A 153 14.20 7.05 -10.36
N PHE A 154 14.73 6.82 -9.15
CA PHE A 154 14.60 7.71 -7.99
C PHE A 154 15.69 8.80 -7.93
N GLY A 155 16.47 8.98 -9.00
CA GLY A 155 17.55 9.97 -9.08
C GLY A 155 18.77 9.65 -8.22
N LEU A 156 18.87 8.41 -7.70
CA LEU A 156 19.98 8.00 -6.85
C LEU A 156 21.12 7.39 -7.68
N PRO A 157 22.39 7.67 -7.31
CA PRO A 157 23.53 7.13 -8.02
C PRO A 157 23.63 5.62 -7.82
N ALA A 158 23.43 4.88 -8.92
CA ALA A 158 23.57 3.43 -8.97
C ALA A 158 24.77 2.96 -9.84
N GLY A 159 25.56 3.92 -10.34
CA GLY A 159 26.78 3.68 -11.12
C GLY A 159 28.01 3.39 -10.25
N GLY A 160 29.00 2.69 -10.83
CA GLY A 160 30.28 2.38 -10.19
C GLY A 160 30.49 0.90 -9.83
N LYS A 161 31.69 0.57 -9.32
CA LYS A 161 32.10 -0.77 -8.83
C LYS A 161 31.46 -1.14 -7.48
N ALA A 162 30.29 -0.58 -7.17
CA ALA A 162 29.57 -0.89 -5.94
C ALA A 162 29.27 -2.39 -5.88
N SER A 163 29.51 -3.01 -4.72
CA SER A 163 29.23 -4.42 -4.52
C SER A 163 27.72 -4.67 -4.62
N ALA A 164 27.34 -5.92 -4.92
CA ALA A 164 25.94 -6.32 -4.92
C ALA A 164 25.25 -6.03 -3.58
N LEU A 165 26.01 -6.17 -2.49
CA LEU A 165 25.56 -5.91 -1.13
C LEU A 165 25.27 -4.42 -0.90
N ASP A 166 26.17 -3.52 -1.32
CA ASP A 166 25.98 -2.07 -1.17
C ASP A 166 24.78 -1.54 -1.97
N VAL A 167 24.50 -2.17 -3.11
CA VAL A 167 23.33 -1.84 -3.94
C VAL A 167 22.06 -2.33 -3.25
N ALA A 168 22.08 -3.52 -2.68
CA ALA A 168 20.95 -4.09 -1.95
C ALA A 168 20.64 -3.30 -0.68
N ASP A 169 21.65 -2.93 0.10
CA ASP A 169 21.50 -2.15 1.32
C ASP A 169 20.89 -0.77 1.04
N ARG A 170 21.41 -0.07 0.01
CA ARG A 170 20.83 1.20 -0.44
C ARG A 170 19.40 1.04 -0.96
N TYR A 171 19.13 0.01 -1.76
CA TYR A 171 17.79 -0.28 -2.25
C TYR A 171 16.81 -0.50 -1.08
N MET A 172 17.18 -1.33 -0.11
CA MET A 172 16.34 -1.62 1.07
C MET A 172 16.13 -0.39 1.95
N THR A 173 17.17 0.43 2.14
CA THR A 173 17.09 1.68 2.91
C THR A 173 16.12 2.66 2.27
N VAL A 174 16.25 2.89 0.95
CA VAL A 174 15.39 3.84 0.24
C VAL A 174 13.96 3.30 0.17
N LYS A 175 13.79 2.01 -0.10
CA LYS A 175 12.47 1.36 -0.12
C LYS A 175 11.79 1.41 1.25
N GLY A 176 12.54 1.23 2.33
CA GLY A 176 12.04 1.37 3.70
C GLY A 176 11.57 2.79 3.98
N ARG A 177 12.34 3.81 3.60
CA ARG A 177 11.95 5.22 3.75
C ARG A 177 10.71 5.59 2.95
N VAL A 178 10.63 5.14 1.69
CA VAL A 178 9.43 5.35 0.86
C VAL A 178 8.20 4.72 1.52
N PHE A 179 8.35 3.53 2.10
CA PHE A 179 7.27 2.86 2.82
C PHE A 179 6.87 3.60 4.11
N GLU A 180 7.83 4.08 4.90
CA GLU A 180 7.57 4.88 6.11
C GLU A 180 6.94 6.22 5.79
N GLU A 181 7.37 6.88 4.72
CA GLU A 181 6.81 8.15 4.24
C GLU A 181 5.38 7.94 3.74
N GLU A 182 5.12 6.90 2.95
CA GLU A 182 3.76 6.53 2.56
C GLU A 182 2.88 6.21 3.78
N SER A 183 3.43 5.55 4.80
CA SER A 183 2.72 5.25 6.04
C SER A 183 2.45 6.53 6.85
N SER A 184 3.40 7.46 6.90
CA SER A 184 3.28 8.73 7.60
C SER A 184 2.28 9.65 6.91
N ILE A 185 2.31 9.72 5.58
CA ILE A 185 1.29 10.40 4.77
C ILE A 185 -0.09 9.78 5.02
N ARG A 186 -0.19 8.44 5.15
CA ARG A 186 -1.45 7.79 5.53
C ARG A 186 -1.93 8.20 6.92
N LYS A 187 -1.05 8.28 7.92
CA LYS A 187 -1.38 8.68 9.30
C LYS A 187 -1.77 10.14 9.40
N LEU A 188 -0.97 11.06 8.86
CA LEU A 188 -1.29 12.48 8.79
C LEU A 188 -2.58 12.73 8.03
N GLY A 189 -2.81 11.97 6.95
CA GLY A 189 -4.09 11.96 6.25
C GLY A 189 -5.24 11.52 7.16
N GLN A 190 -5.07 10.51 8.01
CA GLN A 190 -6.09 10.06 8.96
C GLN A 190 -6.33 11.05 10.12
N GLU A 191 -5.28 11.68 10.64
CA GLU A 191 -5.33 12.65 11.73
C GLU A 191 -5.97 13.96 11.28
N ALA A 192 -5.52 14.52 10.15
CA ALA A 192 -6.15 15.71 9.57
C ALA A 192 -7.64 15.46 9.22
N LEU A 193 -7.99 14.22 8.90
CA LEU A 193 -9.39 13.83 8.70
C LEU A 193 -10.19 13.68 10.00
N ARG A 194 -9.53 13.41 11.13
CA ARG A 194 -10.17 13.31 12.44
C ARG A 194 -10.48 14.71 12.98
N ASP A 195 -9.56 15.65 12.80
CA ASP A 195 -9.72 17.05 13.27
C ASP A 195 -10.77 17.84 12.47
N LEU A 196 -11.10 17.38 11.26
CA LEU A 196 -12.14 17.96 10.42
C LEU A 196 -13.54 17.36 10.65
N VAL A 197 -13.68 16.35 11.52
CA VAL A 197 -14.99 15.83 11.93
C VAL A 197 -15.39 16.56 13.21
N PRO A 198 -16.39 17.46 13.18
CA PRO A 198 -16.86 18.13 14.39
C PRO A 198 -17.36 17.10 15.42
N GLU A 199 -17.01 17.26 16.69
CA GLU A 199 -17.37 16.33 17.80
C GLU A 199 -18.87 16.06 17.90
N GLU A 200 -19.71 16.98 17.42
CA GLU A 200 -21.17 16.86 17.41
C GLU A 200 -21.67 15.64 16.59
N ALA A 201 -20.86 15.15 15.63
CA ALA A 201 -21.19 13.96 14.85
C ALA A 201 -20.80 12.63 15.52
N GLN A 202 -20.02 12.64 16.62
CA GLN A 202 -19.63 11.42 17.33
C GLN A 202 -20.71 10.90 18.29
N VAL A 203 -21.63 11.75 18.74
CA VAL A 203 -22.69 11.35 19.70
C VAL A 203 -23.86 10.62 19.02
N CYS A 204 -24.08 10.82 17.71
CA CYS A 204 -25.25 10.25 17.01
C CYS A 204 -25.14 8.75 16.66
N VAL A 205 -23.98 8.10 16.82
CA VAL A 205 -23.85 6.66 16.50
C VAL A 205 -24.41 5.77 17.61
N CYS A 206 -24.50 6.26 18.85
CA CYS A 206 -24.97 5.47 20.00
C CYS A 206 -26.50 5.42 20.16
N HIS A 207 -27.28 6.18 19.39
CA HIS A 207 -28.75 6.22 19.54
C HIS A 207 -29.53 5.48 18.44
N LEU A 208 -28.87 5.03 17.36
CA LEU A 208 -29.54 4.31 16.28
C LEU A 208 -29.64 2.78 16.51
N GLU A 209 -28.97 2.23 17.52
CA GLU A 209 -29.10 0.79 17.88
C GLU A 209 -30.29 0.49 18.80
N GLN A 210 -31.02 1.48 19.32
CA GLN A 210 -32.18 1.25 20.20
C GLN A 210 -33.55 1.39 19.52
N ALA A 211 -33.62 1.82 18.26
CA ALA A 211 -34.89 2.01 17.54
C ALA A 211 -35.28 0.85 16.60
N GLY A 212 -34.56 -0.28 16.68
CA GLY A 212 -34.76 -1.47 15.82
C GLY A 212 -35.16 -2.73 16.60
N LYS A 213 -36.07 -2.62 17.56
CA LYS A 213 -36.78 -3.75 18.19
C LYS A 213 -38.26 -3.47 18.24
#